data_AF-A0A7V3BPC8-F1
#
_entry.id   AF-A0A7V3BPC8-F1
#
_cell.length_a   1.000
_cell.length_b   1.000
_cell.length_c   1.000
_cell.angle_alpha   90.00
_cell.angle_beta   90.00
_cell.angle_gamma   90.00
#
_symmetry.space_group_name_H-M   'P 1'
#
loop_
_entity.id
_entity.type
_entity.pdbx_description
1 polymer ?
#
loop_
_entity_poly.entity_id
_entity_poly.type
_entity_poly.pdbx_seq_one_letter_code
_entity_poly.pdbx_strand_id
1 'polypeptide(L)'
;MSVAASAPANQCDNTLQPIAGDLGYVWRGGRCEGLYTSLVAASSLELVSLLKGKLHFHPQPDLRLEASAPNVSAMVRGPIRVRVVALPLKTYYRMDAVLPASHRMIWAGEVLHELELYAHMIGAFGWVEVGTQKVFVPLQVGQPGASLPQAAVEMMVRSPVAVETLKWRASVVGQRGATPSPWLDAVTSPVPAGQPVAIALPGGAPAMLHIEVAAKEQNTTKWSRLEIQVIRP
;
A
#
# COMPACT_ATOMS: atom_id res chain seq x y z
N MET A 1 -34.28 27.57 4.10
CA MET A 1 -33.39 27.53 5.28
C MET A 1 -32.27 26.55 4.95
N SER A 2 -31.07 27.07 4.75
CA SER A 2 -29.90 26.30 4.32
C SER A 2 -29.33 25.54 5.52
N VAL A 3 -29.25 24.22 5.42
CA VAL A 3 -28.53 23.42 6.43
C VAL A 3 -27.05 23.56 6.11
N ALA A 4 -26.35 24.37 6.90
CA ALA A 4 -24.89 24.34 6.92
C ALA A 4 -24.46 22.95 7.39
N ALA A 5 -23.96 22.13 6.47
CA ALA A 5 -23.29 20.89 6.81
C ALA A 5 -21.99 21.24 7.53
N SER A 6 -21.98 21.12 8.85
CA SER A 6 -20.75 21.13 9.63
C SER A 6 -19.93 19.89 9.25
N ALA A 7 -18.78 20.10 8.62
CA ALA A 7 -17.83 19.03 8.34
C ALA A 7 -17.26 18.52 9.67
N PRO A 8 -17.24 17.20 9.96
CA PRO A 8 -16.72 16.71 11.22
C PRO A 8 -15.19 16.84 11.28
N ALA A 9 -14.71 17.60 12.24
CA ALA A 9 -13.31 17.63 12.65
C ALA A 9 -12.95 16.34 13.40
N ASN A 10 -12.68 15.24 12.67
CA ASN A 10 -11.81 14.10 13.05
C ASN A 10 -11.82 12.96 11.98
N GLN A 11 -11.59 13.28 10.70
CA GLN A 11 -11.62 12.24 9.64
C GLN A 11 -10.30 11.48 9.47
N CYS A 12 -9.21 11.99 10.03
CA CYS A 12 -7.88 11.41 9.90
C CYS A 12 -7.56 10.46 11.06
N ASP A 13 -6.63 9.53 10.80
CA ASP A 13 -6.11 8.61 11.80
C ASP A 13 -5.56 9.39 13.00
N ASN A 14 -6.31 9.37 14.10
CA ASN A 14 -6.02 10.11 15.32
C ASN A 14 -4.89 9.50 16.16
N THR A 15 -4.36 8.34 15.74
CA THR A 15 -3.17 7.73 16.36
C THR A 15 -1.87 8.34 15.84
N LEU A 16 -1.93 9.11 14.75
CA LEU A 16 -0.79 9.82 14.20
C LEU A 16 -0.72 11.23 14.77
N GLN A 17 0.50 11.65 15.11
CA GLN A 17 0.78 13.03 15.49
C GLN A 17 1.31 13.79 14.27
N PRO A 18 0.53 14.72 13.67
CA PRO A 18 1.00 15.52 12.54
C PRO A 18 2.19 16.38 12.94
N ILE A 19 3.11 16.63 12.01
CA ILE A 19 4.10 17.71 12.19
C ILE A 19 3.38 19.07 12.17
N ALA A 20 4.04 20.10 12.72
CA ALA A 20 3.53 21.47 12.60
C ALA A 20 3.65 22.00 11.16
N GLY A 21 2.72 22.86 10.76
CA GLY A 21 2.70 23.53 9.46
C GLY A 21 1.83 22.86 8.40
N ASP A 22 1.85 23.42 7.20
CA ASP A 22 0.92 23.07 6.11
C ASP A 22 1.17 21.70 5.49
N LEU A 23 2.33 21.09 5.78
CA LEU A 23 2.72 19.74 5.35
C LEU A 23 2.32 18.65 6.34
N GLY A 24 1.70 18.99 7.47
CA GLY A 24 1.20 18.02 8.44
C GLY A 24 0.16 17.07 7.84
N TYR A 25 0.06 15.86 8.41
CA TYR A 25 -0.96 14.87 8.09
C TYR A 25 -2.35 15.37 8.49
N VAL A 26 -3.09 15.94 7.53
CA VAL A 26 -4.40 16.59 7.75
C VAL A 26 -5.40 16.25 6.67
N TRP A 27 -6.67 16.57 6.91
CA TRP A 27 -7.75 16.39 5.93
C TRP A 27 -7.63 17.38 4.77
N ARG A 28 -7.62 16.86 3.53
CA ARG A 28 -7.49 17.61 2.26
C ARG A 28 -8.60 17.25 1.29
N GLY A 29 -9.85 17.39 1.74
CA GLY A 29 -11.03 17.33 0.86
C GLY A 29 -11.26 15.98 0.17
N GLY A 30 -11.29 14.89 0.94
CA GLY A 30 -11.53 13.52 0.45
C GLY A 30 -10.43 12.53 0.82
N ARG A 31 -9.32 13.04 1.36
CA ARG A 31 -8.17 12.26 1.83
C ARG A 31 -7.54 12.92 3.04
N CYS A 32 -6.84 12.14 3.84
CA CYS A 32 -5.90 12.65 4.83
C CYS A 32 -4.50 12.49 4.28
N GLU A 33 -3.68 13.53 4.27
CA GLU A 33 -2.36 13.49 3.64
C GLU A 33 -1.38 14.44 4.30
N GLY A 34 -0.13 13.97 4.43
CA GLY A 34 1.00 14.77 4.89
C GLY A 34 1.99 13.98 5.74
N LEU A 35 2.83 14.73 6.44
CA LEU A 35 3.88 14.26 7.33
C LEU A 35 3.38 14.10 8.77
N TYR A 36 3.89 13.08 9.45
CA TYR A 36 3.63 12.84 10.86
C TYR A 36 4.91 12.45 11.61
N THR A 37 4.92 12.60 12.93
CA THR A 37 6.02 12.11 13.76
C THR A 37 5.79 10.67 14.17
N SER A 38 6.79 9.80 14.02
CA SER A 38 6.76 8.44 14.56
C SER A 38 7.78 8.30 15.68
N LEU A 39 7.30 7.95 16.87
CA LEU A 39 8.14 7.71 18.05
C LEU A 39 8.61 6.26 18.17
N VAL A 40 8.13 5.36 17.30
CA VAL A 40 8.35 3.92 17.42
C VAL A 40 8.88 3.38 16.10
N ALA A 41 10.01 2.67 16.14
CA ALA A 41 10.47 1.92 14.99
C ALA A 41 9.48 0.79 14.68
N ALA A 42 9.15 0.59 13.40
CA ALA A 42 8.40 -0.59 12.97
C ALA A 42 9.11 -1.84 13.49
N SER A 43 8.35 -2.78 14.06
CA SER A 43 8.89 -3.96 14.74
C SER A 43 8.86 -5.24 13.91
N SER A 44 8.23 -5.21 12.72
CA SER A 44 8.02 -6.37 11.86
C SER A 44 8.07 -6.02 10.38
N LEU A 45 8.03 -7.04 9.51
CA LEU A 45 7.82 -6.90 8.08
C LEU A 45 6.52 -6.13 7.79
N GLU A 46 6.56 -5.20 6.85
CA GLU A 46 5.43 -4.36 6.46
C GLU A 46 5.13 -4.51 4.96
N LEU A 47 3.85 -4.51 4.61
CA LEU A 47 3.41 -4.22 3.24
C LEU A 47 3.52 -2.72 3.00
N VAL A 48 4.30 -2.31 2.01
CA VAL A 48 4.48 -0.89 1.67
C VAL A 48 3.95 -0.52 0.28
N SER A 49 3.72 -1.51 -0.59
CA SER A 49 3.09 -1.29 -1.90
C SER A 49 2.38 -2.54 -2.39
N LEU A 50 1.26 -2.38 -3.08
CA LEU A 50 0.57 -3.42 -3.83
C LEU A 50 -0.10 -2.78 -5.05
N LEU A 51 0.55 -2.91 -6.20
CA LEU A 51 0.17 -2.20 -7.42
C LEU A 51 -0.01 -3.17 -8.59
N LYS A 52 -0.96 -2.84 -9.47
CA LYS A 52 -1.02 -3.39 -10.81
C LYS A 52 -0.25 -2.46 -11.74
N GLY A 53 1.00 -2.81 -12.03
CA GLY A 53 1.95 -1.94 -12.72
C GLY A 53 2.80 -1.10 -11.78
N LYS A 54 3.49 -0.10 -12.34
CA LYS A 54 4.40 0.78 -11.61
C LYS A 54 3.90 2.22 -11.62
N LEU A 55 4.29 2.98 -10.60
CA LEU A 55 4.07 4.42 -10.56
C LEU A 55 5.00 5.12 -11.55
N HIS A 56 4.44 6.03 -12.34
CA HIS A 56 5.19 6.86 -13.27
C HIS A 56 4.69 8.30 -13.17
N PHE A 57 5.46 9.15 -12.48
CA PHE A 57 5.21 10.58 -12.39
C PHE A 57 6.46 11.33 -11.95
N HIS A 58 6.48 12.63 -12.21
CA HIS A 58 7.41 13.58 -11.62
C HIS A 58 6.63 14.57 -10.75
N PRO A 59 7.13 14.92 -9.56
CA PRO A 59 6.49 15.90 -8.69
C PRO A 59 6.47 17.28 -9.37
N GLN A 60 5.28 17.86 -9.52
CA GLN A 60 5.06 19.20 -10.10
C GLN A 60 3.80 19.85 -9.49
N PRO A 61 3.67 21.19 -9.48
CA PRO A 61 2.59 21.90 -8.76
C PRO A 61 1.17 21.47 -9.12
N ASP A 62 0.94 21.10 -10.38
CA ASP A 62 -0.36 20.70 -10.93
C ASP A 62 -0.49 19.18 -11.12
N LEU A 63 0.39 18.39 -10.49
CA LEU A 63 0.37 16.93 -10.57
C LEU A 63 -1.01 16.42 -10.17
N ARG A 64 -1.64 15.69 -11.09
CA ARG A 64 -2.87 14.93 -10.83
C ARG A 64 -2.62 13.48 -11.13
N LEU A 65 -2.93 12.64 -10.15
CA LEU A 65 -2.91 11.19 -10.27
C LEU A 65 -4.34 10.67 -10.16
N GLU A 66 -4.66 9.61 -10.88
CA GLU A 66 -5.87 8.82 -10.69
C GLU A 66 -5.46 7.53 -9.98
N ALA A 67 -6.03 7.29 -8.79
CA ALA A 67 -5.94 6.01 -8.11
C ALA A 67 -7.22 5.23 -8.36
N SER A 68 -7.08 3.99 -8.80
CA SER A 68 -8.20 3.10 -9.11
C SER A 68 -7.97 1.70 -8.55
N ALA A 69 -9.07 0.99 -8.31
CA ALA A 69 -9.07 -0.40 -7.87
C ALA A 69 -9.96 -1.25 -8.78
N PRO A 70 -9.66 -2.55 -8.95
CA PRO A 70 -10.58 -3.48 -9.62
C PRO A 70 -11.93 -3.55 -8.88
N ASN A 71 -12.99 -3.92 -9.60
CA ASN A 71 -14.27 -4.24 -8.97
C ASN A 71 -14.14 -5.58 -8.22
N VAL A 72 -14.19 -5.54 -6.90
CA VAL A 72 -13.99 -6.70 -6.02
C VAL A 72 -15.28 -7.21 -5.37
N SER A 73 -16.43 -6.66 -5.74
CA SER A 73 -17.74 -6.92 -5.10
C SER A 73 -18.19 -8.39 -5.12
N ALA A 74 -17.68 -9.18 -6.07
CA ALA A 74 -17.93 -10.62 -6.14
C ALA A 74 -17.11 -11.44 -5.10
N MET A 75 -16.01 -10.88 -4.57
CA MET A 75 -15.12 -11.55 -3.63
C MET A 75 -15.24 -11.00 -2.21
N VAL A 76 -15.36 -9.67 -2.06
CA VAL A 76 -15.47 -8.99 -0.77
C VAL A 76 -16.45 -7.82 -0.86
N ARG A 77 -17.13 -7.54 0.25
CA ARG A 77 -18.04 -6.38 0.37
C ARG A 77 -17.43 -5.35 1.30
N GLY A 78 -17.59 -4.08 0.96
CA GLY A 78 -17.16 -2.96 1.79
C GLY A 78 -16.45 -1.88 0.99
N PRO A 79 -16.21 -0.72 1.61
CA PRO A 79 -15.45 0.35 0.97
C PRO A 79 -13.98 -0.07 0.79
N ILE A 80 -13.39 0.29 -0.34
CA ILE A 80 -11.94 0.14 -0.54
C ILE A 80 -11.26 1.33 0.09
N ARG A 81 -10.53 1.09 1.17
CA ARG A 81 -9.61 2.05 1.79
C ARG A 81 -8.31 2.04 1.00
N VAL A 82 -7.68 3.20 0.88
CA VAL A 82 -6.42 3.40 0.15
C VAL A 82 -5.41 3.97 1.13
N ARG A 83 -4.16 3.50 1.02
CA ARG A 83 -3.01 4.11 1.66
C ARG A 83 -1.88 4.28 0.67
N VAL A 84 -1.26 5.44 0.75
CA VAL A 84 0.01 5.76 0.12
C VAL A 84 1.02 6.06 1.23
N VAL A 85 2.24 5.56 1.09
CA VAL A 85 3.33 5.76 2.05
C VAL A 85 4.62 6.12 1.34
N ALA A 86 5.50 6.83 2.06
CA ALA A 86 6.89 6.94 1.63
C ALA A 86 7.66 5.62 1.84
N LEU A 87 8.39 5.23 0.81
CA LEU A 87 9.30 4.09 0.82
C LEU A 87 10.61 4.39 1.57
N PRO A 88 11.25 5.58 1.42
CA PRO A 88 12.43 5.91 2.20
C PRO A 88 12.12 5.92 3.71
N LEU A 89 13.07 5.43 4.49
CA LEU A 89 12.94 5.46 5.95
C LEU A 89 12.89 6.89 6.47
N LYS A 90 12.19 7.08 7.59
CA LYS A 90 12.10 8.35 8.33
C LYS A 90 11.48 9.53 7.56
N THR A 91 10.95 9.32 6.36
CA THR A 91 10.17 10.34 5.66
C THR A 91 8.80 10.53 6.29
N TYR A 92 8.20 9.49 6.87
CA TYR A 92 6.91 9.55 7.59
C TYR A 92 5.80 10.32 6.87
N TYR A 93 5.75 10.17 5.54
CA TYR A 93 4.65 10.66 4.72
C TYR A 93 3.60 9.57 4.55
N ARG A 94 2.32 9.95 4.65
CA ARG A 94 1.16 9.07 4.44
C ARG A 94 0.03 9.84 3.76
N MET A 95 -0.68 9.16 2.86
CA MET A 95 -2.02 9.56 2.42
C MET A 95 -2.98 8.40 2.67
N ASP A 96 -4.13 8.67 3.30
CA ASP A 96 -5.24 7.74 3.37
C ASP A 96 -6.48 8.32 2.71
N ALA A 97 -7.26 7.46 2.06
CA ALA A 97 -8.55 7.82 1.48
C ALA A 97 -9.50 6.61 1.49
N VAL A 98 -10.75 6.88 1.14
CA VAL A 98 -11.73 5.84 0.81
C VAL A 98 -12.15 6.04 -0.64
N LEU A 99 -12.00 5.01 -1.47
CA LEU A 99 -12.47 5.10 -2.86
C LEU A 99 -14.00 5.21 -2.89
N PRO A 100 -14.54 6.08 -3.75
CA PRO A 100 -15.98 6.14 -3.99
C PRO A 100 -16.47 4.88 -4.72
N ALA A 101 -17.79 4.75 -4.90
CA ALA A 101 -18.41 3.61 -5.57
C ALA A 101 -17.94 3.40 -7.03
N SER A 102 -17.39 4.44 -7.68
CA SER A 102 -16.75 4.32 -9.00
C SER A 102 -15.41 3.56 -8.95
N HIS A 103 -14.89 3.28 -7.76
CA HIS A 103 -13.57 2.67 -7.51
C HIS A 103 -12.42 3.49 -8.09
N ARG A 104 -12.60 4.82 -8.23
CA ARG A 104 -11.60 5.75 -8.76
C ARG A 104 -11.63 7.06 -8.00
N MET A 105 -10.47 7.65 -7.75
CA MET A 105 -10.34 9.00 -7.20
C MET A 105 -9.24 9.78 -7.89
N ILE A 106 -9.43 11.09 -8.02
CA ILE A 106 -8.37 12.01 -8.37
C ILE A 106 -7.61 12.38 -7.10
N TRP A 107 -6.31 12.15 -7.12
CA TRP A 107 -5.36 12.50 -6.09
C TRP A 107 -4.51 13.67 -6.59
N ALA A 108 -4.70 14.82 -5.96
CA ALA A 108 -3.88 16.00 -6.21
C ALA A 108 -2.51 15.83 -5.53
N GLY A 109 -1.44 16.10 -6.28
CA GLY A 109 -0.07 15.80 -5.91
C GLY A 109 0.70 16.97 -5.30
N GLU A 110 0.02 18.00 -4.78
CA GLU A 110 0.65 19.19 -4.21
C GLU A 110 1.62 18.87 -3.06
N VAL A 111 1.23 17.95 -2.17
CA VAL A 111 2.08 17.52 -1.05
C VAL A 111 3.27 16.71 -1.55
N LEU A 112 3.08 15.85 -2.56
CA LEU A 112 4.20 15.14 -3.20
C LEU A 112 5.19 16.10 -3.85
N HIS A 113 4.68 17.18 -4.45
CA HIS A 113 5.52 18.19 -5.07
C HIS A 113 6.36 18.96 -4.05
N GLU A 114 5.73 19.51 -3.01
CA GLU A 114 6.41 20.26 -1.95
C GLU A 114 7.46 19.41 -1.20
N LEU A 115 7.23 18.11 -1.08
CA LEU A 115 8.15 17.17 -0.44
C LEU A 115 9.17 16.54 -1.39
N GLU A 116 9.14 16.89 -2.68
CA GLU A 116 9.95 16.28 -3.74
C GLU A 116 9.88 14.73 -3.74
N LEU A 117 8.69 14.17 -3.51
CA LEU A 117 8.47 12.73 -3.48
C LEU A 117 8.17 12.19 -4.89
N TYR A 118 9.22 11.67 -5.53
CA TYR A 118 9.15 11.02 -6.85
C TYR A 118 8.48 9.64 -6.78
N ALA A 119 8.03 9.15 -7.94
CA ALA A 119 7.32 7.87 -8.07
C ALA A 119 8.02 6.67 -7.42
N HIS A 120 9.35 6.56 -7.54
CA HIS A 120 10.12 5.46 -6.95
C HIS A 120 10.26 5.54 -5.41
N MET A 121 9.82 6.64 -4.80
CA MET A 121 9.81 6.84 -3.35
C MET A 121 8.43 6.62 -2.74
N ILE A 122 7.44 6.25 -3.54
CA ILE A 122 6.06 6.09 -3.10
C ILE A 122 5.62 4.64 -3.28
N GLY A 123 4.97 4.11 -2.25
CA GLY A 123 4.22 2.86 -2.32
C GLY A 123 2.74 3.14 -2.07
N ALA A 124 1.86 2.35 -2.69
CA ALA A 124 0.41 2.48 -2.47
C ALA A 124 -0.27 1.11 -2.51
N PHE A 125 -1.35 0.98 -1.74
CA PHE A 125 -2.15 -0.24 -1.69
C PHE A 125 -3.58 0.06 -1.23
N GLY A 126 -4.52 -0.78 -1.63
CA GLY A 126 -5.90 -0.75 -1.18
C GLY A 126 -6.20 -1.89 -0.21
N TRP A 127 -7.23 -1.75 0.61
CA TRP A 127 -7.79 -2.88 1.35
C TRP A 127 -9.29 -2.71 1.64
N VAL A 128 -9.94 -3.85 1.83
CA VAL A 128 -11.30 -3.94 2.39
C VAL A 128 -11.20 -4.61 3.76
N GLU A 129 -11.97 -4.11 4.72
CA GLU A 129 -12.09 -4.71 6.05
C GLU A 129 -13.15 -5.83 6.00
N VAL A 130 -12.76 -7.05 6.35
CA VAL A 130 -13.63 -8.22 6.44
C VAL A 130 -13.52 -8.77 7.86
N GLY A 131 -14.48 -8.39 8.71
CA GLY A 131 -14.38 -8.63 10.16
C GLY A 131 -13.18 -7.88 10.73
N THR A 132 -12.25 -8.60 11.35
CA THR A 132 -11.00 -8.04 11.91
C THR A 132 -9.82 -8.12 10.93
N GLN A 133 -10.02 -8.72 9.74
CA GLN A 133 -8.96 -8.94 8.76
C GLN A 133 -9.00 -7.89 7.65
N LYS A 134 -7.83 -7.61 7.08
CA LYS A 134 -7.69 -6.80 5.86
C LYS A 134 -7.50 -7.72 4.66
N VAL A 135 -8.32 -7.53 3.64
CA VAL A 135 -8.13 -8.12 2.32
C VAL A 135 -7.56 -7.04 1.41
N PHE A 136 -6.31 -7.19 1.00
CA PHE A 136 -5.61 -6.20 0.20
C PHE A 136 -6.03 -6.27 -1.26
N VAL A 137 -6.15 -5.10 -1.87
CA VAL A 137 -6.58 -4.91 -3.25
C VAL A 137 -5.48 -4.15 -3.99
N PRO A 138 -4.95 -4.70 -5.11
CA PRO A 138 -3.95 -4.00 -5.88
C PRO A 138 -4.53 -2.73 -6.49
N LEU A 139 -3.84 -1.62 -6.27
CA LEU A 139 -4.22 -0.35 -6.88
C LEU A 139 -3.56 -0.18 -8.23
N GLN A 140 -4.19 0.59 -9.08
CA GLN A 140 -3.61 1.10 -10.29
C GLN A 140 -3.58 2.63 -10.18
N VAL A 141 -2.39 3.20 -10.29
CA VAL A 141 -2.16 4.63 -10.08
C VAL A 141 -1.37 5.19 -11.27
N GLY A 142 -1.90 6.23 -11.90
CA GLY A 142 -1.28 6.86 -13.07
C GLY A 142 -1.89 8.24 -13.33
N GLN A 143 -1.56 8.85 -14.47
CA GLN A 143 -2.21 10.11 -14.86
C GLN A 143 -3.67 9.85 -15.29
N PRO A 144 -4.62 10.78 -15.00
CA PRO A 144 -6.00 10.65 -15.44
C PRO A 144 -6.11 10.46 -16.95
N GLY A 145 -6.90 9.48 -17.38
CA GLY A 145 -7.10 9.17 -18.80
C GLY A 145 -5.94 8.44 -19.49
N ALA A 146 -4.83 8.18 -18.81
CA ALA A 146 -3.76 7.36 -19.37
C ALA A 146 -4.22 5.90 -19.52
N SER A 147 -4.04 5.33 -20.71
CA SER A 147 -4.17 3.88 -20.88
C SER A 147 -2.98 3.23 -20.21
N LEU A 148 -3.23 2.52 -19.11
CA LEU A 148 -2.18 1.81 -18.40
C LEU A 148 -2.04 0.40 -18.98
N PRO A 149 -0.82 -0.04 -19.33
CA PRO A 149 -0.61 -1.36 -19.92
C PRO A 149 -1.10 -2.46 -18.99
N GLN A 150 -1.48 -3.59 -19.58
CA GLN A 150 -1.79 -4.80 -18.80
C GLN A 150 -0.51 -5.24 -18.07
N ALA A 151 -0.47 -4.97 -16.78
CA ALA A 151 0.69 -5.25 -15.94
C ALA A 151 0.38 -6.33 -14.91
N ALA A 152 1.43 -7.04 -14.50
CA ALA A 152 1.38 -7.94 -13.37
C ALA A 152 1.13 -7.15 -12.07
N VAL A 153 0.60 -7.86 -11.06
CA VAL A 153 0.50 -7.31 -9.71
C VAL A 153 1.85 -7.48 -9.02
N GLU A 154 2.40 -6.38 -8.55
CA GLU A 154 3.65 -6.32 -7.80
C GLU A 154 3.34 -5.88 -6.36
N MET A 155 3.86 -6.65 -5.41
CA MET A 155 3.83 -6.34 -3.99
C MET A 155 5.21 -5.87 -3.57
N MET A 156 5.31 -4.85 -2.69
CA MET A 156 6.56 -4.49 -2.04
C MET A 156 6.44 -4.64 -0.54
N VAL A 157 7.41 -5.33 0.05
CA VAL A 157 7.53 -5.51 1.49
C VAL A 157 8.80 -4.83 2.00
N ARG A 158 8.78 -4.35 3.24
CA ARG A 158 9.92 -3.69 3.86
C ARG A 158 10.17 -4.28 5.25
N SER A 159 11.43 -4.59 5.52
CA SER A 159 11.89 -4.95 6.87
C SER A 159 12.52 -3.72 7.55
N PRO A 160 12.25 -3.46 8.84
CA PRO A 160 12.89 -2.37 9.59
C PRO A 160 14.35 -2.68 9.95
N VAL A 161 14.78 -3.93 9.81
CA VAL A 161 16.15 -4.41 10.08
C VAL A 161 16.74 -5.05 8.82
N ALA A 162 18.07 -5.15 8.77
CA ALA A 162 18.74 -5.85 7.68
C ALA A 162 18.37 -7.34 7.67
N VAL A 163 18.12 -7.89 6.49
CA VAL A 163 17.70 -9.29 6.31
C VAL A 163 18.68 -10.03 5.42
N GLU A 164 19.01 -11.25 5.78
CA GLU A 164 19.91 -12.12 5.00
C GLU A 164 19.17 -12.79 3.84
N THR A 165 17.91 -13.17 4.08
CA THR A 165 17.07 -13.88 3.11
C THR A 165 15.62 -13.47 3.31
N LEU A 166 14.91 -13.28 2.21
CA LEU A 166 13.47 -13.06 2.19
C LEU A 166 12.84 -14.08 1.24
N LYS A 167 11.89 -14.86 1.76
CA LYS A 167 11.16 -15.87 1.02
C LYS A 167 9.67 -15.58 1.04
N TRP A 168 8.95 -16.05 0.03
CA TRP A 168 7.50 -15.94 -0.02
C TRP A 168 6.87 -17.18 -0.64
N ARG A 169 5.57 -17.36 -0.38
CA ARG A 169 4.74 -18.36 -1.04
C ARG A 169 3.29 -17.89 -1.09
N ALA A 170 2.49 -18.56 -1.89
CA ALA A 170 1.07 -18.25 -2.05
C ALA A 170 0.20 -19.51 -2.06
N SER A 171 -1.05 -19.38 -1.62
CA SER A 171 -2.11 -20.36 -1.83
C SER A 171 -3.40 -19.66 -2.25
N VAL A 172 -4.32 -20.39 -2.88
CA VAL A 172 -5.65 -19.87 -3.23
C VAL A 172 -6.61 -20.16 -2.08
N VAL A 173 -7.26 -19.12 -1.55
CA VAL A 173 -8.23 -19.24 -0.46
C VAL A 173 -9.50 -19.94 -0.96
N GLY A 174 -10.03 -20.87 -0.17
CA GLY A 174 -11.30 -21.56 -0.46
C GLY A 174 -11.22 -22.68 -1.50
N GLN A 175 -10.06 -22.89 -2.14
CA GLN A 175 -9.86 -24.02 -3.03
C GLN A 175 -9.59 -25.28 -2.19
N ARG A 176 -10.49 -26.27 -2.29
CA ARG A 176 -10.38 -27.53 -1.53
C ARG A 176 -9.09 -28.27 -1.91
N GLY A 177 -8.29 -28.62 -0.90
CA GLY A 177 -7.00 -29.30 -1.10
C GLY A 177 -5.88 -28.40 -1.61
N ALA A 178 -6.05 -27.08 -1.65
CA ALA A 178 -4.99 -26.15 -2.02
C ALA A 178 -3.85 -26.22 -1.00
N THR A 179 -2.70 -26.70 -1.44
CA THR A 179 -1.44 -26.57 -0.71
C THR A 179 -0.77 -25.25 -1.11
N PRO A 180 -0.09 -24.57 -0.18
CA PRO A 180 0.76 -23.45 -0.54
C PRO A 180 1.81 -23.87 -1.57
N SER A 181 2.15 -22.94 -2.46
CA SER A 181 3.31 -23.10 -3.34
C SER A 181 4.57 -23.38 -2.51
N PRO A 182 5.61 -23.98 -3.11
CA PRO A 182 6.93 -23.98 -2.52
C PRO A 182 7.36 -22.56 -2.13
N TRP A 183 8.23 -22.46 -1.11
CA TRP A 183 8.88 -21.20 -0.77
C TRP A 183 9.80 -20.77 -1.91
N LEU A 184 9.60 -19.54 -2.39
CA LEU A 184 10.40 -18.90 -3.42
C LEU A 184 11.28 -17.82 -2.78
N ASP A 185 12.52 -17.69 -3.22
CA ASP A 185 13.39 -16.59 -2.81
C ASP A 185 12.93 -15.30 -3.51
N ALA A 186 12.63 -14.26 -2.73
CA ALA A 186 12.35 -12.92 -3.26
C ALA A 186 13.65 -12.16 -3.55
N VAL A 187 14.70 -12.45 -2.77
CA VAL A 187 16.05 -11.91 -2.91
C VAL A 187 17.06 -13.01 -2.63
N THR A 188 18.18 -12.96 -3.36
CA THR A 188 19.29 -13.91 -3.22
C THR A 188 20.51 -13.29 -2.53
N SER A 189 20.41 -12.03 -2.10
CA SER A 189 21.47 -11.30 -1.40
C SER A 189 20.90 -10.55 -0.19
N PRO A 190 21.73 -10.21 0.82
CA PRO A 190 21.28 -9.46 1.97
C PRO A 190 20.66 -8.11 1.58
N VAL A 191 19.56 -7.76 2.24
CA VAL A 191 18.84 -6.51 2.01
C VAL A 191 19.02 -5.60 3.23
N PRO A 192 19.54 -4.38 3.05
CA PRO A 192 19.64 -3.37 4.10
C PRO A 192 18.31 -3.07 4.80
N ALA A 193 18.41 -2.61 6.05
CA ALA A 193 17.26 -2.12 6.81
C ALA A 193 16.50 -1.04 6.03
N GLY A 194 15.18 -1.21 5.92
CA GLY A 194 14.28 -0.25 5.27
C GLY A 194 14.27 -0.27 3.76
N GLN A 195 15.12 -1.06 3.10
CA GLN A 195 15.05 -1.21 1.65
C GLN A 195 13.84 -2.09 1.28
N PRO A 196 12.90 -1.60 0.45
CA PRO A 196 11.78 -2.42 -0.01
C PRO A 196 12.24 -3.53 -0.95
N VAL A 197 11.58 -4.67 -0.87
CA VAL A 197 11.75 -5.82 -1.77
C VAL A 197 10.47 -6.00 -2.58
N ALA A 198 10.59 -5.97 -3.90
CA ALA A 198 9.50 -6.22 -4.83
C ALA A 198 9.30 -7.73 -5.04
N ILE A 199 8.04 -8.16 -5.05
CA ILE A 199 7.59 -9.53 -5.25
C ILE A 199 6.49 -9.49 -6.32
N ALA A 200 6.75 -10.12 -7.47
CA ALA A 200 5.73 -10.30 -8.50
C ALA A 200 4.76 -11.41 -8.07
N LEU A 201 3.47 -11.08 -7.96
CA LEU A 201 2.44 -12.05 -7.60
C LEU A 201 2.09 -12.93 -8.82
N PRO A 202 1.70 -14.20 -8.60
CA PRO A 202 1.42 -15.10 -9.70
C PRO A 202 0.14 -14.66 -10.43
N GLY A 203 0.21 -14.57 -11.77
CA GLY A 203 -0.95 -14.38 -12.62
C GLY A 203 -1.93 -15.56 -12.53
N GLY A 204 -3.10 -15.43 -13.16
CA GLY A 204 -4.11 -16.49 -13.23
C GLY A 204 -5.53 -15.95 -13.13
N ALA A 205 -6.50 -16.85 -12.99
CA ALA A 205 -7.91 -16.49 -12.86
C ALA A 205 -8.17 -15.66 -11.59
N PRO A 206 -9.21 -14.79 -11.59
CA PRO A 206 -9.56 -13.99 -10.42
C PRO A 206 -9.75 -14.86 -9.18
N ALA A 207 -9.07 -14.52 -8.09
CA ALA A 207 -9.07 -15.31 -6.87
C ALA A 207 -8.59 -14.49 -5.66
N MET A 208 -8.94 -14.94 -4.47
CA MET A 208 -8.32 -14.48 -3.23
C MET A 208 -7.10 -15.35 -2.94
N LEU A 209 -5.93 -14.72 -2.79
CA LEU A 209 -4.68 -15.38 -2.45
C LEU A 209 -4.37 -15.18 -0.97
N HIS A 210 -3.86 -16.21 -0.32
CA HIS A 210 -3.15 -16.07 0.95
C HIS A 210 -1.66 -16.02 0.64
N ILE A 211 -1.01 -14.92 1.02
CA ILE A 211 0.42 -14.68 0.78
C ILE A 211 1.13 -14.71 2.12
N GLU A 212 2.18 -15.52 2.19
CA GLU A 212 3.10 -15.58 3.32
C GLU A 212 4.46 -15.07 2.88
N VAL A 213 5.04 -14.16 3.67
CA VAL A 213 6.40 -13.67 3.50
C VAL A 213 7.17 -13.91 4.80
N ALA A 214 8.36 -14.46 4.69
CA ALA A 214 9.26 -14.71 5.81
C ALA A 214 10.62 -14.09 5.53
N ALA A 215 11.16 -13.34 6.48
CA ALA A 215 12.50 -12.77 6.38
C ALA A 215 13.36 -13.13 7.59
N LYS A 216 14.57 -13.61 7.32
CA LYS A 216 15.58 -13.94 8.33
C LYS A 216 16.42 -12.71 8.62
N GLU A 217 16.46 -12.27 9.87
CA GLU A 217 17.26 -11.11 10.28
C GLU A 217 18.75 -11.45 10.21
N GLN A 218 19.55 -10.51 9.70
CA GLN A 218 20.99 -10.72 9.47
C GLN A 218 21.72 -11.08 10.77
N ASN A 219 22.58 -12.10 10.73
CA ASN A 219 23.37 -12.59 11.87
C ASN A 219 22.53 -13.12 13.05
N THR A 220 21.28 -13.54 12.82
CA THR A 220 20.43 -14.13 13.85
C THR A 220 19.76 -15.42 13.35
N THR A 221 19.09 -16.13 14.26
CA THR A 221 18.14 -17.21 13.93
C THR A 221 16.70 -16.72 13.89
N LYS A 222 16.46 -15.42 14.09
CA LYS A 222 15.14 -14.84 14.20
C LYS A 222 14.52 -14.66 12.82
N TRP A 223 13.27 -15.07 12.71
CA TRP A 223 12.45 -14.89 11.52
C TRP A 223 11.29 -13.95 11.82
N SER A 224 11.11 -12.96 10.97
CA SER A 224 9.90 -12.15 10.90
C SER A 224 8.96 -12.71 9.84
N ARG A 225 7.65 -12.54 10.03
CA ARG A 225 6.63 -12.99 9.08
C ARG A 225 5.60 -11.91 8.80
N LEU A 226 5.07 -11.93 7.58
CA LEU A 226 3.91 -11.17 7.15
C LEU A 226 2.96 -12.15 6.45
N GLU A 227 1.74 -12.24 6.94
CA GLU A 227 0.67 -13.06 6.36
C GLU A 227 -0.50 -12.16 5.99
N ILE A 228 -0.88 -12.16 4.71
CA ILE A 228 -1.92 -11.28 4.19
C ILE A 228 -2.82 -11.99 3.19
N GLN A 229 -4.04 -11.50 3.03
CA GLN A 229 -4.92 -11.91 1.93
C GLN A 229 -4.89 -10.84 0.85
N VAL A 230 -4.73 -11.25 -0.40
CA VAL A 230 -4.63 -10.36 -1.56
C VAL A 230 -5.62 -10.78 -2.63
N ILE A 231 -6.33 -9.82 -3.22
CA ILE A 231 -7.15 -10.08 -4.40
C ILE A 231 -6.27 -10.09 -5.65
N ARG A 232 -6.31 -11.20 -6.37
CA ARG A 232 -5.88 -11.29 -7.77
C ARG A 232 -7.09 -10.95 -8.65
N PRO A 233 -7.08 -9.80 -9.35
CA PRO A 233 -8.19 -9.36 -10.18
C PRO A 233 -8.28 -10.12 -11.51
#